data_AF-A0A639YNP6-F1
#
_entry.id   AF-A0A639YNP6-F1
#
_cell.length_a   1.000
_cell.length_b   1.000
_cell.length_c   1.000
_cell.angle_alpha   90.00
_cell.angle_beta   90.00
_cell.angle_gamma   90.00
#
_symmetry.space_group_name_H-M   'P 1'
#
loop_
_entity.id
_entity.type
_entity.pdbx_description
1 polymer ?
#
loop_
_entity_poly.entity_id
_entity_poly.type
_entity_poly.pdbx_seq_one_letter_code
_entity_poly.pdbx_strand_id
1 'polypeptide(L)'
;MKKLNCIVFDLMSWHQGVAANCELMMEHADKPMVIPGVGEIVLTAEEQRGFRIGLILAMAWLGDITFKDMDESADPDKVSVDELAKDIFIRDVSERLFSRE
;
A
#
# COMPACT_ATOMS: atom_id res chain seq x y z
N MET A 1 -3.70 25.69 -7.54
CA MET A 1 -4.41 24.40 -7.67
C MET A 1 -3.44 23.41 -8.29
N LYS A 2 -3.24 22.23 -7.67
CA LYS A 2 -2.47 21.15 -8.29
C LYS A 2 -3.24 20.61 -9.49
N LYS A 3 -2.54 20.22 -10.57
CA LYS A 3 -3.16 19.56 -11.72
C LYS A 3 -3.57 18.13 -11.34
N LEU A 4 -4.62 17.61 -11.99
CA LEU A 4 -5.20 16.29 -11.70
C LEU A 4 -4.18 15.15 -11.85
N ASN A 5 -3.37 15.19 -12.91
CA ASN A 5 -2.27 14.24 -13.14
C ASN A 5 -1.28 14.19 -11.96
N CYS A 6 -0.88 15.34 -11.39
CA CYS A 6 -0.01 15.37 -10.21
C CYS A 6 -0.70 14.75 -8.98
N ILE A 7 -2.01 14.94 -8.81
CA ILE A 7 -2.77 14.35 -7.69
C ILE A 7 -2.82 12.83 -7.83
N VAL A 8 -3.04 12.32 -9.04
CA VAL A 8 -3.06 10.88 -9.30
C VAL A 8 -1.68 10.28 -9.06
N PHE A 9 -0.61 10.93 -9.54
CA PHE A 9 0.77 10.48 -9.31
C PHE A 9 1.13 10.45 -7.81
N ASP A 10 0.80 11.52 -7.07
CA ASP A 10 1.00 11.59 -5.61
C ASP A 10 0.28 10.44 -4.89
N LEU A 11 -0.97 10.13 -5.28
CA LEU A 11 -1.77 9.06 -4.69
C LEU A 11 -1.19 7.67 -4.99
N MET A 12 -0.75 7.44 -6.23
CA MET A 12 -0.14 6.18 -6.64
C MET A 12 1.19 5.94 -5.91
N SER A 13 2.05 6.95 -5.86
CA SER A 13 3.33 6.88 -5.14
C SER A 13 3.13 6.62 -3.65
N TRP A 14 2.15 7.29 -3.04
CA TRP A 14 1.77 7.04 -1.65
C TRP A 14 1.31 5.59 -1.45
N HIS A 15 0.44 5.07 -2.33
CA HIS A 15 -0.08 3.70 -2.22
C HIS A 15 1.03 2.65 -2.33
N GLN A 16 1.90 2.77 -3.32
CA GLN A 16 3.05 1.88 -3.50
C GLN A 16 3.99 1.93 -2.28
N GLY A 17 4.26 3.14 -1.77
CA GLY A 17 5.06 3.32 -0.56
C GLY A 17 4.43 2.68 0.68
N VAL A 18 3.11 2.79 0.86
CA VAL A 18 2.40 2.13 1.97
C VAL A 18 2.42 0.62 1.82
N ALA A 19 2.20 0.09 0.61
CA ALA A 19 2.26 -1.35 0.35
C ALA A 19 3.64 -1.94 0.68
N ALA A 20 4.71 -1.31 0.17
CA ALA A 20 6.09 -1.71 0.47
C ALA A 20 6.41 -1.63 1.98
N ASN A 21 5.91 -0.60 2.67
CA ASN A 21 6.08 -0.49 4.12
C ASN A 21 5.33 -1.60 4.87
N CYS A 22 4.13 -2.00 4.43
CA CYS A 22 3.42 -3.12 5.04
C CYS A 22 4.18 -4.44 4.88
N GLU A 23 4.77 -4.69 3.71
CA GLU A 23 5.62 -5.87 3.47
C GLU A 23 6.86 -5.87 4.38
N LEU A 24 7.53 -4.72 4.50
CA LEU A 24 8.69 -4.57 5.39
C LEU A 24 8.31 -4.78 6.87
N MET A 25 7.19 -4.22 7.31
CA MET A 25 6.67 -4.42 8.67
C MET A 25 6.28 -5.88 8.93
N MET A 26 5.81 -6.59 7.91
CA MET A 26 5.47 -8.01 8.00
C MET A 26 6.74 -8.87 8.20
N GLU A 27 7.82 -8.56 7.48
CA GLU A 27 9.11 -9.24 7.61
C GLU A 27 9.76 -9.00 8.98
N HIS A 28 9.53 -7.83 9.58
CA HIS A 28 10.20 -7.41 10.81
C HIS A 28 9.27 -7.26 12.01
N ALA A 29 8.09 -7.90 11.97
CA ALA A 29 7.09 -7.81 13.03
C ALA A 29 7.61 -8.30 14.41
N ASP A 30 8.68 -9.09 14.44
CA ASP A 30 9.34 -9.59 15.65
C ASP A 30 10.38 -8.65 16.25
N LYS A 31 10.73 -7.57 15.54
CA LYS A 31 11.75 -6.61 15.97
C LYS A 31 11.10 -5.42 16.70
N PRO A 32 11.83 -4.76 17.62
CA PRO A 32 11.39 -3.49 18.18
C PRO A 32 11.13 -2.45 17.08
N MET A 33 9.97 -1.80 17.14
CA MET A 33 9.58 -0.74 16.22
C MET A 33 9.77 0.61 16.88
N VAL A 34 10.60 1.48 16.29
CA VAL A 34 10.76 2.85 16.76
C VAL A 34 9.86 3.77 15.94
N ILE A 35 8.83 4.32 16.57
CA ILE A 35 7.90 5.25 15.94
C ILE A 35 8.21 6.67 16.43
N PRO A 36 8.57 7.61 15.54
CA PRO A 36 8.82 9.00 15.91
C PRO A 36 7.65 9.61 16.70
N GLY A 37 7.92 10.19 17.86
CA GLY A 37 6.90 10.82 18.71
C GLY A 37 6.08 9.85 19.58
N VAL A 38 6.24 8.54 19.43
CA VAL A 38 5.59 7.52 20.29
C VAL A 38 6.62 6.79 21.14
N GLY A 39 7.77 6.45 20.57
CA GLY A 39 8.84 5.70 21.23
C GLY A 39 9.06 4.32 20.63
N GLU A 40 9.76 3.47 21.36
CA GLU A 40 10.03 2.08 21.00
C GLU A 40 8.89 1.17 21.46
N ILE A 41 8.37 0.36 20.54
CA ILE A 41 7.33 -0.63 20.77
C ILE A 41 7.93 -2.01 20.59
N VAL A 42 7.82 -2.85 21.61
CA VAL A 42 8.20 -4.27 21.55
C VAL A 42 6.95 -5.10 21.74
N LEU A 43 6.60 -5.87 20.71
CA LEU A 43 5.40 -6.71 20.72
C LEU A 43 5.70 -8.08 21.33
N THR A 44 4.82 -8.57 22.19
CA THR A 44 4.79 -9.98 22.61
C THR A 44 4.44 -10.90 21.45
N ALA A 45 4.70 -12.20 21.57
CA ALA A 45 4.39 -13.16 20.49
C ALA A 45 2.90 -13.15 20.07
N GLU A 46 1.98 -12.92 21.00
CA GLU A 46 0.54 -12.82 20.71
C GLU A 46 0.22 -11.52 19.95
N GLU A 47 0.79 -10.39 20.38
CA GLU A 47 0.62 -9.10 19.70
C GLU A 47 1.27 -9.10 18.31
N GLN A 48 2.42 -9.76 18.12
CA GLN A 48 3.04 -9.95 16.81
C GLN A 48 2.10 -10.70 15.86
N ARG A 49 1.40 -11.73 16.35
CA ARG A 49 0.41 -12.46 15.55
C ARG A 49 -0.76 -11.56 15.15
N GLY A 50 -1.29 -10.79 16.09
CA GLY A 50 -2.35 -9.81 15.82
C GLY A 50 -1.90 -8.74 14.82
N PHE A 51 -0.68 -8.22 14.98
CA PHE A 51 -0.07 -7.24 14.09
C PHE A 51 0.08 -7.78 12.66
N ARG A 52 0.60 -9.00 12.49
CA ARG A 52 0.71 -9.67 11.19
C ARG A 52 -0.66 -9.86 10.53
N ILE A 53 -1.70 -10.22 11.29
CA ILE A 53 -3.08 -10.33 10.76
C ILE A 53 -3.57 -8.96 10.28
N GLY A 54 -3.34 -7.90 11.06
CA GLY A 54 -3.66 -6.52 10.66
C GLY A 54 -2.97 -6.11 9.36
N LEU A 55 -1.69 -6.43 9.22
CA LEU A 55 -0.93 -6.18 7.99
C LEU A 55 -1.46 -6.97 6.79
N ILE A 56 -1.86 -8.23 6.96
CA ILE A 56 -2.49 -9.03 5.88
C ILE A 56 -3.77 -8.35 5.40
N LEU A 57 -4.62 -7.88 6.32
CA LEU A 57 -5.86 -7.20 5.97
C LEU A 57 -5.58 -5.87 5.27
N ALA A 58 -4.60 -5.09 5.75
CA ALA A 58 -4.18 -3.85 5.11
C ALA A 58 -3.64 -4.09 3.69
N MET A 59 -2.78 -5.08 3.50
CA MET A 59 -2.25 -5.45 2.19
C MET A 59 -3.33 -6.00 1.25
N ALA A 60 -4.31 -6.75 1.77
CA ALA A 60 -5.45 -7.19 0.97
C ALA A 60 -6.24 -5.98 0.44
N TRP A 61 -6.58 -5.04 1.33
CA TRP A 61 -7.28 -3.81 0.96
C TRP A 61 -6.49 -2.94 -0.02
N LEU A 62 -5.17 -2.82 0.18
CA LEU A 62 -4.29 -2.12 -0.77
C LEU A 62 -4.22 -2.84 -2.11
N GLY A 63 -4.15 -4.16 -2.11
CA GLY A 63 -4.06 -4.99 -3.31
C GLY A 63 -5.35 -5.03 -4.14
N ASP A 64 -6.46 -4.54 -3.61
CA ASP A 64 -7.68 -4.30 -4.38
C ASP A 64 -7.56 -3.06 -5.27
N ILE A 65 -6.64 -2.15 -4.96
CA ILE A 65 -6.27 -1.03 -5.81
C ILE A 65 -4.91 -1.36 -6.45
N THR A 66 -4.95 -1.92 -7.64
CA THR A 66 -3.72 -2.17 -8.41
C THR A 66 -3.42 -0.98 -9.29
N PHE A 67 -2.24 -0.40 -9.08
CA PHE A 67 -1.60 0.53 -10.01
C PHE A 67 -0.60 -0.27 -10.84
N LYS A 68 -0.71 -0.25 -12.18
CA LYS A 68 0.36 -0.82 -13.03
C LYS A 68 1.67 -0.07 -12.79
N ASP A 69 2.78 -0.80 -12.94
CA ASP A 69 4.14 -0.32 -12.73
C ASP A 69 4.33 1.07 -13.36
N MET A 70 4.43 2.07 -12.51
CA MET A 70 4.74 3.43 -12.93
C MET A 70 6.23 3.50 -13.20
N ASP A 71 6.60 4.08 -14.34
CA ASP A 71 7.97 4.53 -14.51
C ASP A 71 8.21 5.68 -13.53
N GLU A 72 8.96 5.43 -12.46
CA GLU A 72 9.31 6.44 -11.44
C GLU A 72 10.06 7.65 -12.05
N SER A 73 10.57 7.53 -13.28
CA SER A 73 11.19 8.63 -14.03
C SER A 73 10.20 9.47 -14.85
N ALA A 74 8.92 9.11 -14.87
CA ALA A 74 7.89 9.83 -15.60
C ALA A 74 7.64 11.22 -15.00
N ASP A 75 7.66 12.25 -15.85
CA ASP A 75 7.31 13.61 -15.46
C ASP A 75 5.78 13.75 -15.37
N PRO A 76 5.21 13.93 -14.17
CA PRO A 76 3.76 13.97 -13.98
C PRO A 76 3.10 15.10 -14.75
N ASP A 77 3.83 16.17 -15.12
CA ASP A 77 3.31 17.26 -15.94
C ASP A 77 3.17 16.91 -17.44
N LYS A 78 3.81 15.82 -17.89
CA LYS A 78 3.82 15.35 -19.29
C LYS A 78 2.95 14.12 -19.52
N VAL A 79 2.44 13.49 -18.46
CA VAL A 79 1.56 12.32 -18.55
C VAL A 79 0.10 12.76 -18.61
N SER A 80 -0.64 12.20 -19.56
CA SER A 80 -2.08 12.47 -19.68
C SER A 80 -2.88 11.69 -18.63
N VAL A 81 -4.00 12.27 -18.19
CA VAL A 81 -4.89 11.60 -17.22
C VAL A 81 -5.49 10.31 -17.80
N ASP A 82 -5.72 10.27 -19.11
CA ASP A 82 -6.24 9.08 -19.81
C ASP A 82 -5.23 7.92 -19.85
N GLU A 83 -3.93 8.21 -19.82
CA GLU A 83 -2.89 7.19 -19.67
C GLU A 83 -2.85 6.68 -18.23
N LEU A 84 -2.81 7.57 -17.24
CA LEU A 84 -2.84 7.21 -15.82
C LEU A 84 -4.08 6.37 -15.47
N ALA A 85 -5.25 6.72 -16.00
CA ALA A 85 -6.50 6.01 -15.72
C ALA A 85 -6.51 4.55 -16.23
N LYS A 86 -5.72 4.21 -17.26
CA LYS A 86 -5.59 2.83 -17.74
C LYS A 86 -4.77 1.93 -16.81
N ASP A 87 -4.01 2.56 -15.91
CA ASP A 87 -3.12 1.89 -14.99
C ASP A 87 -3.75 1.68 -13.61
N ILE A 88 -4.90 2.31 -13.34
CA ILE A 88 -5.69 2.11 -12.12
C ILE A 88 -6.73 1.01 -12.37
N PHE A 89 -6.61 -0.11 -11.68
CA PHE A 89 -7.62 -1.17 -11.69
C PHE A 89 -8.09 -1.46 -10.27
N ILE A 90 -9.40 -1.42 -10.04
CA ILE A 90 -10.02 -1.79 -8.76
C ILE A 90 -10.55 -3.22 -8.90
N ARG A 91 -9.96 -4.17 -8.17
CA ARG A 91 -10.48 -5.54 -8.04
C ARG A 91 -11.57 -5.57 -6.97
N ASP A 92 -12.63 -6.33 -7.24
CA ASP A 92 -13.67 -6.56 -6.24
C ASP A 92 -13.12 -7.51 -5.15
N VAL A 93 -13.14 -7.04 -3.90
CA VAL A 93 -12.64 -7.74 -2.70
C VAL A 93 -13.43 -9.01 -2.42
N SER A 94 -14.70 -9.03 -2.87
CA SER A 94 -15.65 -10.11 -2.61
C SER A 94 -15.15 -11.48 -3.11
N GLU A 95 -14.46 -11.53 -4.26
CA GLU A 95 -14.06 -12.79 -4.89
C GLU A 95 -12.92 -13.52 -4.16
N ARG A 96 -12.02 -12.78 -3.47
CA ARG A 96 -10.87 -13.38 -2.77
C ARG A 96 -11.19 -13.96 -1.40
N LEU A 97 -12.15 -13.36 -0.68
CA LEU A 97 -12.53 -13.81 0.66
C LEU A 97 -13.39 -15.08 0.64
N PHE A 98 -14.07 -15.36 -0.48
CA PHE A 98 -14.99 -16.49 -0.62
C PHE A 98 -14.56 -17.57 -1.63
N SER A 99 -13.43 -17.42 -2.35
CA SER A 99 -12.95 -18.42 -3.33
C SER A 99 -11.83 -19.35 -2.82
N ARG A 100 -11.76 -19.61 -1.51
CA ARG A 100 -10.96 -20.74 -0.98
C ARG A 100 -11.92 -21.85 -0.54
N GLU A 101 -12.46 -22.57 -1.50
CA GLU A 101 -12.93 -23.95 -1.34
C GLU A 101 -11.88 -24.92 -1.92
#